data_AF-F6EN94-F1
#
_entry.id   AF-F6EN94-F1
#
_cell.length_a   1.000
_cell.length_b   1.000
_cell.length_c   1.000
_cell.angle_alpha   90.00
_cell.angle_beta   90.00
_cell.angle_gamma   90.00
#
_symmetry.space_group_name_H-M   'P 1'
#
loop_
_entity.id
_entity.type
_entity.pdbx_description
1 polymer ?
#
loop_
_entity_poly.entity_id
_entity_poly.type
_entity_poly.pdbx_seq_one_letter_code
_entity_poly.pdbx_strand_id
1 'polypeptide(L)'
;MRFVNAGPVTDALTRGGPFQANTPPAVNLDDVLAGLAEDNVYAPDGEVDTFRDIVAEAAEQGIDLKIVAFPYNPWYGGGPRDLANDIGAADGGTILVLGPNVIASYSDSISRFTLEGAQMEIARREHPDAAAMFLDEITASGFPWTGLTVAVLFLVVAVVVATRWWSRRGYDYSEGSAEPRGD
;
A
#
# COMPACT_ATOMS: atom_id res chain seq x y z
N MET A 1 -19.93 -13.21 12.06
CA MET A 1 -21.21 -13.26 11.28
C MET A 1 -20.88 -13.59 9.82
N ARG A 2 -21.27 -14.78 9.32
CA ARG A 2 -21.00 -15.27 7.95
C ARG A 2 -21.79 -14.48 6.89
N PHE A 3 -21.20 -14.27 5.71
CA PHE A 3 -21.83 -13.64 4.54
C PHE A 3 -23.32 -13.97 4.46
N VAL A 4 -24.19 -12.97 4.65
CA VAL A 4 -25.63 -13.17 4.58
C VAL A 4 -25.97 -13.48 3.12
N ASN A 5 -26.27 -14.74 2.86
CA ASN A 5 -26.71 -15.25 1.56
C ASN A 5 -28.05 -14.58 1.19
N ALA A 6 -28.03 -13.68 0.21
CA ALA A 6 -29.25 -13.13 -0.35
C ALA A 6 -30.02 -14.27 -1.06
N GLY A 7 -31.23 -14.57 -0.58
CA GLY A 7 -32.07 -15.65 -1.07
C GLY A 7 -32.42 -15.56 -2.57
N PRO A 8 -33.13 -16.57 -3.12
CA PRO A 8 -33.35 -16.70 -4.55
C PRO A 8 -34.26 -15.58 -5.07
N VAL A 9 -33.70 -14.76 -5.97
CA VAL A 9 -34.42 -13.72 -6.73
C VAL A 9 -35.36 -14.38 -7.74
N THR A 10 -36.55 -14.77 -7.30
CA THR A 10 -37.62 -15.22 -8.19
C THR A 10 -38.86 -14.35 -7.99
N ASP A 11 -38.82 -13.09 -8.43
CA ASP A 11 -39.99 -12.40 -9.03
C ASP A 11 -39.62 -11.07 -9.74
N ALA A 12 -38.76 -11.12 -10.77
CA ALA A 12 -38.35 -9.93 -11.53
C ALA A 12 -38.65 -10.02 -13.03
N LEU A 13 -39.67 -10.78 -13.43
CA LEU A 13 -40.04 -10.98 -14.84
C LEU A 13 -41.22 -10.08 -15.28
N THR A 14 -41.21 -8.77 -15.00
CA THR A 14 -42.06 -7.83 -15.79
C THR A 14 -41.59 -6.37 -15.75
N ARG A 15 -40.44 -6.05 -16.39
CA ARG A 15 -40.22 -4.78 -17.11
C ARG A 15 -38.85 -4.81 -17.78
N GLY A 16 -38.85 -5.05 -19.09
CA GLY A 16 -37.67 -4.95 -19.94
C GLY A 16 -37.36 -3.48 -20.26
N GLY A 17 -36.18 -3.03 -19.82
CA GLY A 17 -35.44 -1.89 -20.37
C GLY A 17 -33.98 -2.33 -20.59
N PRO A 18 -33.26 -1.80 -21.59
CA PRO A 18 -31.87 -2.15 -21.80
C PRO A 18 -31.05 -1.65 -20.61
N PHE A 19 -30.16 -2.50 -20.08
CA PHE A 19 -29.40 -2.34 -18.83
C PHE A 19 -30.18 -2.64 -17.53
N GLN A 20 -30.59 -3.90 -17.34
CA GLN A 20 -30.56 -4.45 -15.98
C GLN A 20 -29.08 -4.55 -15.57
N ALA A 21 -28.53 -3.45 -15.05
CA ALA A 21 -27.23 -3.48 -14.41
C ALA A 21 -27.35 -4.41 -13.21
N ASN A 22 -26.59 -5.51 -13.21
CA ASN A 22 -26.46 -6.36 -12.05
C ASN A 22 -25.67 -5.56 -11.00
N THR A 23 -26.37 -4.71 -10.23
CA THR A 23 -25.76 -3.83 -9.23
C THR A 23 -25.05 -4.70 -8.20
N PRO A 24 -23.73 -4.53 -7.98
CA PRO A 24 -23.02 -5.31 -6.98
C PRO A 24 -23.65 -5.10 -5.60
N PRO A 25 -23.59 -6.11 -4.71
CA PRO A 25 -24.04 -5.95 -3.34
C PRO A 25 -23.39 -4.72 -2.68
N ALA A 26 -24.21 -3.90 -2.02
CA ALA A 26 -23.71 -2.80 -1.22
C ALA A 26 -23.04 -3.33 0.04
N VAL A 27 -21.84 -2.84 0.35
CA VAL A 27 -21.14 -3.19 1.59
C VAL A 27 -21.63 -2.31 2.73
N ASN A 28 -21.91 -2.93 3.88
CA ASN A 28 -22.21 -2.27 5.13
C ASN A 28 -20.97 -2.28 6.05
N LEU A 29 -20.53 -1.10 6.48
CA LEU A 29 -19.34 -0.96 7.32
C LEU A 29 -19.51 -1.66 8.68
N ASP A 30 -20.68 -1.55 9.30
CA ASP A 30 -20.93 -2.15 10.63
C ASP A 30 -20.84 -3.67 10.58
N ASP A 31 -21.31 -4.29 9.49
CA ASP A 31 -21.23 -5.74 9.29
C ASP A 31 -19.78 -6.20 9.10
N VAL A 32 -18.97 -5.42 8.37
CA VAL A 32 -17.54 -5.69 8.18
C VAL A 32 -16.79 -5.57 9.50
N LEU A 33 -17.00 -4.49 10.25
CA LEU A 33 -16.37 -4.26 11.55
C LEU A 33 -16.76 -5.36 12.55
N ALA A 34 -18.03 -5.77 12.58
CA ALA A 34 -18.47 -6.87 13.44
C ALA A 34 -17.82 -8.20 13.09
N GLY A 35 -17.56 -8.48 11.80
CA GLY A 35 -16.81 -9.67 11.39
C GLY A 35 -15.34 -9.60 11.78
N LEU A 36 -14.69 -8.45 11.56
CA LEU A 36 -13.29 -8.24 11.92
C LEU A 36 -13.03 -8.35 13.42
N ALA A 37 -14.00 -8.00 14.27
CA ALA A 37 -13.84 -8.02 15.72
C ALA A 37 -13.56 -9.41 16.31
N GLU A 38 -13.85 -10.50 15.60
CA GLU A 38 -13.61 -11.87 16.08
C GLU A 38 -12.14 -12.29 15.87
N ASP A 39 -11.59 -12.05 14.69
CA ASP A 39 -10.33 -12.65 14.25
C ASP A 39 -9.58 -11.82 13.19
N ASN A 40 -9.93 -10.55 13.02
CA ASN A 40 -9.41 -9.64 11.99
C ASN A 40 -9.64 -10.11 10.54
N VAL A 41 -10.58 -11.03 10.30
CA VAL A 41 -10.90 -11.54 8.95
C VAL A 41 -12.40 -11.37 8.61
N TYR A 42 -12.67 -10.76 7.46
CA TYR A 42 -14.00 -10.74 6.84
C TYR A 42 -13.88 -11.32 5.43
N ALA A 43 -14.17 -12.61 5.24
CA ALA A 43 -13.90 -13.32 3.99
C ALA A 43 -14.87 -14.49 3.72
N PRO A 44 -14.99 -14.98 2.47
CA PRO A 44 -15.77 -16.17 2.16
C PRO A 44 -15.31 -17.36 2.99
N ASP A 45 -16.25 -18.21 3.43
CA ASP A 45 -15.98 -19.33 4.36
C ASP A 45 -14.82 -20.24 3.96
N GLY A 46 -14.56 -20.41 2.65
CA GLY A 46 -13.47 -21.25 2.13
C GLY A 46 -12.07 -20.64 2.24
N GLU A 47 -11.94 -19.35 2.56
CA GLU A 47 -10.66 -18.62 2.62
C GLU A 47 -10.31 -18.17 4.05
N VAL A 48 -11.28 -18.20 4.98
CA VAL A 48 -11.14 -17.63 6.33
C VAL A 48 -9.93 -18.21 7.08
N ASP A 49 -9.78 -19.53 7.12
CA ASP A 49 -8.70 -20.15 7.89
C ASP A 49 -7.31 -19.77 7.35
N THR A 50 -7.14 -19.72 6.01
CA THR A 50 -5.89 -19.27 5.42
C THR A 50 -5.59 -17.80 5.73
N PHE A 51 -6.62 -16.94 5.72
CA PHE A 51 -6.43 -15.54 6.11
C PHE A 51 -6.11 -15.37 7.60
N ARG A 52 -6.67 -16.21 8.48
CA ARG A 52 -6.31 -16.21 9.90
C ARG A 52 -4.84 -16.57 10.11
N ASP A 53 -4.32 -17.53 9.37
CA ASP A 53 -2.90 -17.89 9.43
C ASP A 53 -2.01 -16.68 9.03
N ILE A 54 -2.38 -15.96 7.96
CA ILE A 54 -1.66 -14.76 7.51
C ILE A 54 -1.76 -13.62 8.53
N VAL A 55 -2.94 -13.40 9.12
CA VAL A 55 -3.14 -12.41 10.19
C VAL A 55 -2.28 -12.76 11.42
N ALA A 56 -2.22 -14.03 11.79
CA ALA A 56 -1.39 -14.49 12.90
C ALA A 56 0.11 -14.26 12.61
N GLU A 57 0.57 -14.58 11.40
CA GLU A 57 1.93 -14.31 10.95
C GLU A 57 2.26 -12.81 10.97
N ALA A 58 1.32 -11.95 10.54
CA ALA A 58 1.49 -10.51 10.61
C ALA A 58 1.63 -10.02 12.06
N ALA A 59 0.84 -10.58 12.98
CA ALA A 59 0.92 -10.25 14.40
C ALA A 59 2.26 -10.65 15.02
N GLU A 60 2.85 -11.79 14.62
CA GLU A 60 4.22 -12.18 15.02
C GLU A 60 5.28 -11.16 14.57
N GLN A 61 5.01 -10.45 13.47
CA GLN A 61 5.85 -9.38 12.93
C GLN A 61 5.48 -7.98 13.46
N GLY A 62 4.54 -7.92 14.42
CA GLY A 62 4.10 -6.67 15.05
C GLY A 62 3.14 -5.83 14.21
N ILE A 63 2.50 -6.42 13.20
CA ILE A 63 1.52 -5.77 12.33
C ILE A 63 0.12 -6.23 12.73
N ASP A 64 -0.74 -5.29 13.13
CA ASP A 64 -2.18 -5.55 13.28
C ASP A 64 -2.86 -5.57 11.91
N LEU A 65 -2.75 -6.70 11.21
CA LEU A 65 -3.32 -6.88 9.87
C LEU A 65 -4.78 -7.30 9.97
N LYS A 66 -5.63 -6.63 9.19
CA LYS A 66 -7.05 -6.95 8.98
C LYS A 66 -7.30 -7.23 7.51
N ILE A 67 -7.93 -8.35 7.20
CA ILE A 67 -8.19 -8.78 5.82
C ILE A 67 -9.69 -8.79 5.55
N VAL A 68 -10.11 -8.04 4.53
CA VAL A 68 -11.49 -7.99 4.04
C VAL A 68 -11.50 -8.47 2.59
N ALA A 69 -12.02 -9.67 2.36
CA ALA A 69 -12.08 -10.30 1.04
C ALA A 69 -13.53 -10.45 0.59
N PHE A 70 -13.82 -10.05 -0.65
CA PHE A 70 -15.12 -10.25 -1.28
C PHE A 70 -15.00 -11.18 -2.49
N PRO A 71 -15.95 -12.11 -2.72
CA PRO A 71 -15.99 -12.95 -3.91
C PRO A 71 -16.57 -12.22 -5.14
N TYR A 72 -16.84 -10.92 -4.99
CA TYR A 72 -17.38 -10.00 -5.99
C TYR A 72 -16.67 -8.66 -5.87
N ASN A 73 -16.82 -7.77 -6.85
CA ASN A 73 -16.34 -6.40 -6.73
C ASN A 73 -17.36 -5.59 -5.91
N PRO A 74 -17.08 -5.24 -4.63
CA PRO A 74 -18.04 -4.56 -3.78
C PRO A 74 -18.34 -3.15 -4.27
N TRP A 75 -19.58 -2.71 -4.09
CA TRP A 75 -19.92 -1.29 -4.16
C TRP A 75 -19.96 -0.70 -2.74
N TYR A 76 -19.09 0.26 -2.48
CA TYR A 76 -19.09 1.09 -1.26
C TYR A 76 -19.13 2.55 -1.71
N GLY A 77 -19.88 3.43 -1.02
CA GLY A 77 -20.26 4.75 -1.54
C GLY A 77 -19.12 5.64 -2.07
N GLY A 78 -17.90 5.46 -1.55
CA GLY A 78 -16.65 6.11 -2.02
C GLY A 78 -15.64 5.18 -2.71
N GLY A 79 -15.97 3.90 -2.84
CA GLY A 79 -15.14 2.86 -3.41
C GLY A 79 -14.30 2.09 -2.38
N PRO A 80 -13.47 1.14 -2.85
CA PRO A 80 -12.74 0.21 -1.97
C PRO A 80 -11.68 0.89 -1.08
N ARG A 81 -11.09 1.99 -1.56
CA ARG A 81 -10.13 2.78 -0.78
C ARG A 81 -10.78 3.47 0.40
N ASP A 82 -11.99 3.98 0.20
CA ASP A 82 -12.74 4.62 1.27
C ASP A 82 -13.23 3.60 2.29
N LEU A 83 -13.59 2.38 1.86
CA LEU A 83 -13.84 1.27 2.80
C LEU A 83 -12.62 0.97 3.68
N ALA A 84 -11.43 0.85 3.09
CA ALA A 84 -10.20 0.60 3.86
C ALA A 84 -9.90 1.75 4.85
N ASN A 85 -10.09 3.01 4.41
CA ASN A 85 -9.91 4.19 5.27
C ASN A 85 -10.93 4.23 6.41
N ASP A 86 -12.21 3.92 6.15
CA ASP A 86 -13.28 3.97 7.14
C ASP A 86 -13.10 2.88 8.20
N ILE A 87 -12.68 1.68 7.81
CA ILE A 87 -12.29 0.61 8.76
C ILE A 87 -11.11 1.08 9.62
N GLY A 88 -10.05 1.59 8.99
CA GLY A 88 -8.88 2.09 9.71
C GLY A 88 -9.18 3.27 10.62
N ALA A 89 -10.12 4.15 10.25
CA ALA A 89 -10.56 5.25 11.09
C ALA A 89 -11.37 4.78 12.31
N ALA A 90 -12.11 3.67 12.17
CA ALA A 90 -12.91 3.10 13.24
C ALA A 90 -12.09 2.23 14.21
N ASP A 91 -11.14 1.43 13.71
CA ASP A 91 -10.49 0.36 14.49
C ASP A 91 -8.95 0.26 14.30
N GLY A 92 -8.34 1.20 13.56
CA GLY A 92 -6.89 1.28 13.37
C GLY A 92 -6.26 0.08 12.67
N GLY A 93 -4.93 0.01 12.71
CA GLY A 93 -4.14 -1.09 12.17
C GLY A 93 -3.87 -0.98 10.66
N THR A 94 -3.56 -2.11 10.05
CA THR A 94 -3.28 -2.26 8.61
C THR A 94 -4.40 -3.04 7.95
N ILE A 95 -5.11 -2.42 7.00
CA ILE A 95 -6.26 -3.00 6.34
C ILE A 95 -5.89 -3.39 4.92
N LEU A 96 -6.22 -4.62 4.53
CA LEU A 96 -6.16 -5.10 3.15
C LEU A 96 -7.57 -5.47 2.68
N VAL A 97 -8.07 -4.77 1.66
CA VAL A 97 -9.34 -5.08 1.00
C VAL A 97 -9.06 -5.73 -0.34
N LEU A 98 -9.64 -6.91 -0.57
CA LEU A 98 -9.46 -7.69 -1.79
C LEU A 98 -10.81 -8.05 -2.43
N GLY A 99 -10.84 -8.02 -3.76
CA GLY A 99 -11.89 -8.57 -4.59
C GLY A 99 -11.36 -8.84 -6.01
N PRO A 100 -12.15 -9.44 -6.91
CA PRO A 100 -11.67 -9.93 -8.20
C PRO A 100 -10.89 -8.93 -9.06
N ASN A 101 -11.25 -7.65 -9.03
CA ASN A 101 -10.50 -6.57 -9.70
C ASN A 101 -10.32 -5.35 -8.79
N VAL A 102 -10.31 -5.58 -7.49
CA VAL A 102 -10.29 -4.53 -6.48
C VAL A 102 -9.22 -4.86 -5.47
N ILE A 103 -8.28 -3.94 -5.29
CA ILE A 103 -7.30 -3.97 -4.21
C ILE A 103 -7.28 -2.59 -3.59
N ALA A 104 -7.41 -2.53 -2.28
CA ALA A 104 -7.24 -1.31 -1.51
C ALA A 104 -6.58 -1.61 -0.17
N SER A 105 -5.92 -0.61 0.41
CA SER A 105 -5.26 -0.75 1.69
C SER A 105 -5.15 0.58 2.40
N TYR A 106 -5.04 0.47 3.72
CA TYR A 106 -4.81 1.54 4.68
C TYR A 106 -3.82 1.02 5.73
N SER A 107 -3.03 1.91 6.32
CA SER A 107 -2.27 1.61 7.53
C SER A 107 -2.02 2.90 8.30
N ASP A 108 -2.07 2.81 9.62
CA ASP A 108 -1.67 3.88 10.55
C ASP A 108 -0.16 3.91 10.84
N SER A 109 0.56 2.84 10.48
CA SER A 109 1.95 2.58 10.87
C SER A 109 2.87 2.32 9.69
N ILE A 110 2.34 1.85 8.56
CA ILE A 110 3.10 1.55 7.34
C ILE A 110 3.00 2.71 6.36
N SER A 111 4.14 3.07 5.76
CA SER A 111 4.19 4.19 4.82
C SER A 111 3.32 3.95 3.60
N ARG A 112 2.68 5.01 3.09
CA ARG A 112 1.86 4.95 1.88
C ARG A 112 2.62 4.39 0.68
N PHE A 113 3.90 4.73 0.55
CA PHE A 113 4.76 4.25 -0.53
C PHE A 113 4.93 2.73 -0.48
N THR A 114 5.18 2.17 0.71
CA THR A 114 5.28 0.72 0.92
C THR A 114 3.96 0.02 0.56
N LEU A 115 2.83 0.55 1.04
CA LEU A 115 1.52 -0.01 0.73
C LEU A 115 1.22 0.01 -0.78
N GLU A 116 1.51 1.11 -1.47
CA GLU A 116 1.28 1.23 -2.92
C GLU A 116 2.22 0.30 -3.69
N GLY A 117 3.47 0.14 -3.25
CA GLY A 117 4.40 -0.85 -3.79
C GLY A 117 3.85 -2.28 -3.69
N ALA A 118 3.42 -2.69 -2.49
CA ALA A 118 2.82 -4.00 -2.25
C ALA A 118 1.56 -4.25 -3.10
N GLN A 119 0.70 -3.24 -3.25
CA GLN A 119 -0.49 -3.35 -4.10
C GLN A 119 -0.16 -3.60 -5.58
N MET A 120 0.93 -3.02 -6.10
CA MET A 120 1.35 -3.25 -7.48
C MET A 120 1.78 -4.70 -7.71
N GLU A 121 2.46 -5.31 -6.74
CA GLU A 121 2.96 -6.68 -6.84
C GLU A 121 1.85 -7.74 -6.75
N ILE A 122 0.76 -7.45 -6.04
CA ILE A 122 -0.37 -8.37 -5.86
C ILE A 122 -1.49 -8.18 -6.90
N ALA A 123 -1.41 -7.16 -7.76
CA ALA A 123 -2.47 -6.73 -8.68
C ALA A 123 -3.04 -7.82 -9.62
N ARG A 124 -2.32 -8.93 -9.82
CA ARG A 124 -2.68 -10.03 -10.73
C ARG A 124 -2.84 -11.37 -10.01
N ARG A 125 -2.88 -11.37 -8.68
CA ARG A 125 -2.96 -12.59 -7.88
C ARG A 125 -4.37 -12.81 -7.37
N GLU A 126 -4.73 -14.09 -7.23
CA GLU A 126 -5.98 -14.50 -6.60
C GLU A 126 -5.84 -14.55 -5.08
N HIS A 127 -6.96 -14.63 -4.39
CA HIS A 127 -6.96 -14.95 -2.97
C HIS A 127 -6.65 -16.44 -2.78
N PRO A 128 -6.02 -16.84 -1.67
CA PRO A 128 -5.42 -16.03 -0.61
C PRO A 128 -3.97 -15.59 -0.90
N ASP A 129 -3.37 -16.05 -2.00
CA ASP A 129 -1.96 -15.77 -2.38
C ASP A 129 -1.62 -14.27 -2.43
N ALA A 130 -2.57 -13.43 -2.84
CA ALA A 130 -2.42 -11.97 -2.84
C ALA A 130 -2.17 -11.41 -1.42
N ALA A 131 -2.82 -11.96 -0.39
CA ALA A 131 -2.65 -11.49 0.99
C ALA A 131 -1.31 -11.90 1.58
N ALA A 132 -0.84 -13.12 1.31
CA ALA A 132 0.47 -13.58 1.76
C ALA A 132 1.60 -12.74 1.12
N MET A 133 1.55 -12.53 -0.19
CA MET A 133 2.51 -11.68 -0.90
C MET A 133 2.44 -10.21 -0.43
N PHE A 134 1.26 -9.71 -0.08
CA PHE A 134 1.12 -8.38 0.49
C PHE A 134 1.86 -8.28 1.83
N LEU A 135 1.68 -9.26 2.71
CA LEU A 135 2.39 -9.32 3.99
C LEU A 135 3.91 -9.35 3.78
N ASP A 136 4.39 -10.21 2.87
CA ASP A 136 5.81 -10.30 2.52
C ASP A 136 6.39 -8.95 2.08
N GLU A 137 5.67 -8.21 1.23
CA GLU A 137 6.18 -6.95 0.67
C GLU A 137 6.12 -5.80 1.70
N ILE A 138 5.14 -5.78 2.61
CA ILE A 138 5.08 -4.73 3.65
C ILE A 138 6.06 -4.99 4.80
N THR A 139 6.50 -6.23 5.01
CA THR A 139 7.49 -6.60 6.03
C THR A 139 8.90 -6.67 5.45
N ALA A 140 9.05 -6.70 4.12
CA ALA A 140 10.34 -6.67 3.46
C ALA A 140 11.16 -5.47 3.94
N SER A 141 12.37 -5.74 4.42
CA SER A 141 13.37 -4.71 4.67
C SER A 141 13.78 -4.06 3.34
N GLY A 142 13.13 -2.95 2.99
CA GLY A 142 13.38 -2.21 1.77
C GLY A 142 14.83 -1.71 1.67
N PHE A 143 15.26 -1.44 0.44
CA PHE A 143 16.60 -0.89 0.20
C PHE A 143 16.80 0.42 1.01
N PRO A 144 17.93 0.62 1.72
CA PRO A 144 18.11 1.72 2.66
C PRO A 144 18.38 3.06 1.94
N TRP A 145 17.36 3.58 1.25
CA TRP A 145 17.42 4.81 0.46
C TRP A 145 17.92 6.00 1.27
N THR A 146 17.50 6.12 2.53
CA THR A 146 18.02 7.17 3.42
C THR A 146 19.54 7.07 3.57
N GLY A 147 20.08 5.87 3.78
CA GLY A 147 21.52 5.65 3.87
C GLY A 147 22.24 5.99 2.57
N LEU A 148 21.69 5.57 1.43
CA LEU A 148 22.23 5.90 0.11
C LEU A 148 22.21 7.41 -0.16
N THR A 149 21.07 8.08 0.05
CA THR A 149 20.92 9.52 -0.16
C THR A 149 21.86 10.31 0.75
N VAL A 150 21.99 9.92 2.02
CA VAL A 150 22.95 10.52 2.95
C VAL A 150 24.39 10.35 2.44
N ALA A 151 24.76 9.15 1.99
CA ALA A 151 26.10 8.91 1.42
C ALA A 151 26.36 9.76 0.17
N VAL A 152 25.38 9.88 -0.72
CA VAL A 152 25.47 10.73 -1.93
C VAL A 152 25.63 12.20 -1.55
N LEU A 153 24.89 12.70 -0.56
CA LEU A 153 25.04 14.07 -0.06
C LEU A 153 26.44 14.34 0.46
N PHE A 154 27.01 13.42 1.26
CA PHE A 154 28.39 13.53 1.74
C PHE A 154 29.40 13.56 0.59
N LEU A 155 29.20 12.73 -0.43
CA LEU A 155 30.05 12.72 -1.61
C LEU A 155 29.99 14.06 -2.37
N VAL A 156 28.80 14.62 -2.58
CA VAL A 156 28.65 15.94 -3.21
C VAL A 156 29.35 17.04 -2.40
N VAL A 157 29.17 17.06 -1.07
CA VAL A 157 29.87 18.02 -0.20
C VAL A 157 31.38 17.88 -0.31
N ALA A 158 31.90 16.65 -0.30
CA ALA A 158 33.33 16.39 -0.45
C ALA A 158 33.89 16.92 -1.78
N VAL A 159 33.16 16.69 -2.88
CA VAL A 159 33.53 17.20 -4.22
C VAL A 159 33.55 18.73 -4.24
N VAL A 160 32.53 19.38 -3.67
CA VAL A 160 32.46 20.85 -3.59
C VAL A 160 33.63 21.42 -2.79
N VAL A 161 33.95 20.84 -1.63
CA VAL A 161 35.08 21.26 -0.78
C VAL A 161 36.41 21.07 -1.50
N ALA A 162 36.63 19.91 -2.12
CA ALA A 162 37.84 19.62 -2.88
C ALA A 162 38.04 20.60 -4.04
N THR A 163 36.97 20.86 -4.79
CA THR A 163 36.96 21.80 -5.92
C THR A 163 37.31 23.21 -5.44
N ARG A 164 36.66 23.70 -4.38
CA ARG A 164 36.90 25.03 -3.83
C ARG A 164 38.33 25.17 -3.28
N TRP A 165 38.89 24.12 -2.71
CA TRP A 165 40.26 24.11 -2.21
C TRP A 165 41.29 24.18 -3.35
N TRP A 166 41.08 23.42 -4.44
CA TRP A 166 41.93 23.51 -5.64
C TRP A 166 41.81 24.85 -6.35
N SER A 167 40.59 25.39 -6.54
CA SER A 167 40.42 26.69 -7.17
C SER A 167 41.11 27.81 -6.39
N ARG A 168 41.16 27.76 -5.06
CA ARG A 168 41.89 28.75 -4.24
C ARG A 168 43.41 28.65 -4.35
N ARG A 169 43.96 27.49 -4.71
CA ARG A 169 45.41 27.28 -4.87
C ARG A 169 45.92 27.60 -6.27
N GLY A 170 45.05 27.60 -7.29
CA GLY A 170 45.42 27.91 -8.66
C GLY A 170 45.60 29.40 -9.00
N TYR A 171 45.25 30.32 -8.09
CA TYR A 171 45.37 31.77 -8.32
C TYR A 171 46.77 32.35 -8.03
N ASP A 172 47.68 31.58 -7.43
CA ASP A 172 49.01 32.07 -7.02
C ASP A 172 50.08 31.97 -8.15
N TYR A 173 49.67 31.67 -9.39
CA TYR A 173 50.58 31.43 -10.52
C TYR A 173 50.54 32.51 -11.62
N SER A 174 49.71 33.55 -11.49
CA SER A 174 49.50 34.55 -12.57
C SER A 174 50.01 35.97 -12.30
N GLU A 175 50.59 36.28 -11.14
CA GLU A 175 51.08 37.64 -10.82
C GLU A 175 52.61 37.85 -11.01
N GLY A 176 53.35 36.86 -11.52
CA GLY A 176 54.81 36.92 -11.56
C GLY A 176 55.50 37.34 -12.88
N SER A 177 54.78 37.61 -13.98
CA SER A 177 55.41 37.75 -15.31
C SER A 177 55.08 39.00 -16.11
N ALA A 178 54.48 40.03 -15.49
CA ALA A 178 54.32 41.33 -16.13
C ALA A 178 55.39 42.32 -15.65
N GLU A 179 56.62 42.19 -16.16
CA GLU A 179 57.60 43.27 -16.11
C GLU A 179 57.51 44.10 -17.42
N PRO A 180 57.44 45.44 -17.36
CA PRO A 180 57.20 46.26 -18.54
C PRO A 180 58.45 46.40 -19.40
N ARG A 181 58.30 46.30 -20.72
CA ARG A 181 59.33 46.72 -21.68
C ARG A 181 59.58 48.22 -21.51
N GLY A 182 60.75 48.53 -20.95
CA GLY A 182 61.40 49.84 -21.08
C GLY A 182 62.28 49.86 -22.32
N ASP A 183 61.98 50.85 -23.14
CA ASP A 183 62.69 51.55 -24.23
C ASP A 183 64.22 51.46 -24.29
#